data_AF-A0A8K0G3P4-F1
#
_entry.id   AF-A0A8K0G3P4-F1
#
_cell.length_a   1.000
_cell.length_b   1.000
_cell.length_c   1.000
_cell.angle_alpha   90.00
_cell.angle_beta   90.00
_cell.angle_gamma   90.00
#
_symmetry.space_group_name_H-M   'P 1'
#
loop_
_entity.id
_entity.type
_entity.pdbx_description
1 polymer ?
#
loop_
_entity_poly.entity_id
_entity_poly.type
_entity_poly.pdbx_seq_one_letter_code
_entity_poly.pdbx_strand_id
1 'polypeptide(L)'
;MQWKAKRLFDWSRMLKGLQWPDQPLLLKMMQPDATRFVQKNSEWLKTEINLSHLLNVSQPTPSLSQRRGRPRKLFWGSFERTKARDVALLLSEVDHQKLAYATQKSLSKSGKRTAAEVVKLATNSSPRSLKKIKMAPKMSPAITPYTPEEALALTIDSGLGKVNYLNIQSETKKKG
;
A
#
# COMPACT_ATOMS: atom_id res chain seq x y z
N MET A 1 -16.24 17.96 16.94
CA MET A 1 -14.85 17.95 17.46
C MET A 1 -14.55 19.32 18.04
N GLN A 2 -14.65 19.47 19.36
CA GLN A 2 -14.49 20.74 20.06
C GLN A 2 -13.02 20.95 20.44
N TRP A 3 -12.43 22.06 20.02
CA TRP A 3 -11.08 22.45 20.41
C TRP A 3 -11.13 23.28 21.70
N LYS A 4 -10.46 22.81 22.76
CA LYS A 4 -10.27 23.54 24.02
C LYS A 4 -9.27 24.69 23.79
N ALA A 5 -9.68 25.92 24.06
CA ALA A 5 -8.81 27.10 24.07
C ALA A 5 -7.75 26.98 25.18
N LYS A 6 -6.48 27.11 24.80
CA LYS A 6 -5.35 27.19 25.73
C LYS A 6 -5.34 28.58 26.39
N ARG A 7 -5.11 28.61 27.71
CA ARG A 7 -4.90 29.83 28.51
C ARG A 7 -3.85 30.72 27.84
N LEU A 8 -4.24 31.95 27.49
CA LEU A 8 -3.30 33.01 27.17
C LEU A 8 -2.63 33.42 28.48
N PHE A 9 -1.29 33.39 28.48
CA PHE A 9 -0.46 33.83 29.59
C PHE A 9 -0.55 35.36 29.64
N ASP A 10 -1.02 35.93 30.75
CA ASP A 10 -1.24 37.36 30.89
C ASP A 10 0.06 38.07 31.31
N TRP A 11 0.76 38.58 30.30
CA TRP A 11 2.02 39.33 30.45
C TRP A 11 1.84 40.71 31.09
N SER A 12 0.60 41.19 31.24
CA SER A 12 0.29 42.53 31.74
C SER A 12 0.74 42.76 33.19
N ARG A 13 0.89 41.67 33.97
CA ARG A 13 1.35 41.73 35.36
C ARG A 13 2.87 41.82 35.53
N MET A 14 3.67 41.38 34.55
CA MET A 14 5.14 41.43 34.64
C MET A 14 5.74 42.74 34.13
N LEU A 15 4.99 43.53 33.37
CA LEU A 15 5.50 44.75 32.72
C LEU A 15 5.22 46.05 33.49
N LYS A 16 4.58 45.98 34.66
CA LYS A 16 4.40 47.14 35.56
C LYS A 16 5.69 47.42 36.32
N GLY A 17 6.67 48.01 35.64
CA GLY A 17 7.91 48.45 36.29
C GLY A 17 9.09 48.69 35.35
N LEU A 18 9.00 48.30 34.08
CA LEU A 18 10.02 48.61 33.08
C LEU A 18 9.60 49.85 32.30
N GLN A 19 10.06 51.01 32.75
CA GLN A 19 10.02 52.24 31.97
C GLN A 19 11.01 52.06 30.82
N TRP A 20 10.50 51.68 29.65
CA TRP A 20 11.29 51.64 28.43
C TRP A 20 11.66 53.07 28.05
N PRO A 21 12.94 53.41 27.86
CA PRO A 21 13.29 54.68 27.25
C PRO A 21 12.66 54.71 25.85
N ASP A 22 12.05 55.84 25.50
CA ASP A 22 11.35 56.08 24.25
C ASP A 22 12.09 55.40 23.06
N GLN A 23 11.37 54.52 22.36
CA GLN A 23 11.92 53.72 21.26
C GLN A 23 11.53 54.24 19.85
N PRO A 24 11.91 55.45 19.41
CA PRO A 24 11.89 55.75 17.98
C PRO A 24 13.14 55.22 17.25
N LEU A 25 14.20 54.82 17.97
CA LEU A 25 15.49 54.45 17.36
C LEU A 25 15.66 52.94 17.11
N LEU A 26 15.09 52.07 17.97
CA LEU A 26 15.22 50.62 17.83
C LEU A 26 14.37 50.05 16.69
N LEU A 27 13.24 50.68 16.36
CA LEU A 27 12.38 50.29 15.24
C LEU A 27 13.02 50.58 13.86
N LYS A 28 13.96 51.53 13.80
CA LYS A 28 14.68 51.89 12.58
C LYS A 28 15.82 50.94 12.22
N MET A 29 16.29 50.13 13.18
CA MET A 29 17.42 49.21 12.96
C MET A 29 17.01 47.77 12.64
N MET A 30 15.72 47.42 12.78
CA MET A 30 15.22 46.04 12.55
C MET A 30 14.31 45.88 11.33
N GLN A 31 14.11 46.92 10.52
CA GLN A 31 13.49 46.74 9.21
C GLN A 31 14.61 46.43 8.20
N PRO A 32 14.65 45.25 7.57
CA PRO A 32 15.54 45.05 6.44
C PRO A 32 15.17 46.09 5.39
N ASP A 33 16.11 47.01 5.13
CA ASP A 33 15.94 48.09 4.16
C ASP A 33 15.61 47.49 2.79
N ALA A 34 14.32 47.38 2.48
CA ALA A 34 13.84 46.83 1.22
C ALA A 34 14.44 47.58 0.03
N THR A 35 14.72 48.87 0.22
CA THR A 35 15.41 49.76 -0.73
C THR A 35 16.86 49.32 -1.00
N ARG A 36 17.62 48.90 0.02
CA ARG A 36 18.99 48.40 -0.15
C ARG A 36 19.01 47.06 -0.87
N PHE A 37 18.06 46.18 -0.58
CA PHE A 37 17.94 44.90 -1.28
C PHE A 37 17.64 45.13 -2.78
N VAL A 38 16.69 46.00 -3.10
CA VAL A 38 16.31 46.32 -4.48
C VAL A 38 17.47 47.00 -5.21
N GLN A 39 18.18 47.94 -4.58
CA GLN A 39 19.37 48.56 -5.18
C GLN A 39 20.47 47.53 -5.46
N LYS A 40 20.82 46.72 -4.47
CA LYS A 40 21.91 45.74 -4.57
C LYS A 40 21.65 44.64 -5.61
N ASN A 41 20.39 44.27 -5.82
CA ASN A 41 20.01 43.20 -6.74
C ASN A 41 19.28 43.72 -7.99
N SER A 42 19.34 45.02 -8.26
CA SER A 42 18.62 45.66 -9.38
C SER A 42 19.01 45.07 -10.74
N GLU A 43 20.27 44.70 -10.92
CA GLU A 43 20.76 44.08 -12.15
C GLU A 43 20.20 42.67 -12.33
N TRP A 44 20.20 41.86 -11.27
CA TRP A 44 19.62 40.51 -11.29
C TRP A 44 18.11 40.55 -11.58
N LEU A 45 17.39 41.51 -11.00
CA LEU A 45 15.95 41.69 -11.22
C LEU A 45 15.59 42.15 -12.64
N LYS A 46 16.51 42.80 -13.35
CA LYS A 46 16.33 43.23 -14.75
C LYS A 46 16.61 42.14 -15.77
N THR A 47 17.17 41.00 -15.35
CA THR A 47 17.43 39.90 -16.27
C THR A 47 16.13 39.22 -16.68
N GLU A 48 15.83 39.21 -17.98
CA GLU A 48 14.72 38.44 -18.52
C GLU A 48 15.07 36.95 -18.45
N ILE A 49 14.42 36.24 -17.54
CA ILE A 49 14.63 34.80 -17.39
C ILE A 49 13.94 34.11 -18.57
N ASN A 50 14.71 33.74 -19.58
CA ASN A 50 14.20 33.05 -20.75
C ASN A 50 13.98 31.56 -20.42
N LEU A 51 12.79 31.24 -19.91
CA LEU A 51 12.39 29.87 -19.49
C LEU A 51 11.94 28.98 -20.67
N SER A 52 12.15 29.42 -21.90
CA SER A 52 11.76 28.70 -23.12
C SER A 52 12.30 27.26 -23.18
N HIS A 53 13.48 27.00 -22.59
CA HIS A 53 14.05 25.65 -22.53
C HIS A 53 13.34 24.70 -21.52
N LEU A 54 12.54 25.22 -20.58
CA LEU A 54 11.75 24.41 -19.64
C LEU A 54 10.36 24.03 -20.17
N LEU A 55 9.90 24.68 -21.24
CA LEU A 55 8.59 24.42 -21.84
C LEU A 55 8.63 23.33 -22.93
N ASN A 56 9.82 22.93 -23.38
CA ASN A 56 10.02 21.74 -24.24
C ASN A 56 10.01 20.42 -23.44
N VAL A 57 9.07 20.26 -22.51
CA VAL A 57 8.73 18.94 -21.97
C VAL A 57 7.74 18.29 -22.94
N SER A 58 8.22 18.02 -24.15
CA SER A 58 7.55 17.14 -25.08
C SER A 58 7.60 15.72 -24.52
N GLN A 59 6.48 15.31 -23.92
CA GLN A 59 6.09 13.93 -23.59
C GLN A 59 7.07 13.10 -22.74
N PRO A 60 6.62 12.44 -21.66
CA PRO A 60 7.47 11.50 -20.95
C PRO A 60 7.72 10.25 -21.82
N THR A 61 8.76 10.28 -22.66
CA THR A 61 9.38 9.06 -23.19
C THR A 61 9.98 8.30 -22.01
N PRO A 62 9.68 7.00 -21.81
CA PRO A 62 10.27 6.20 -20.75
C PRO A 62 11.71 5.79 -21.14
N SER A 63 12.58 6.77 -21.38
CA SER A 63 14.01 6.50 -21.40
C SER A 63 14.48 6.36 -19.96
N LEU A 64 15.28 5.33 -19.69
CA LEU A 64 15.96 5.05 -18.42
C LEU A 64 17.04 6.13 -18.12
N SER A 65 16.74 7.39 -18.38
CA SER A 65 17.63 8.51 -18.18
C SER A 65 17.79 8.77 -16.69
N GLN A 66 19.06 8.92 -16.29
CA GLN A 66 19.54 9.05 -14.93
C GLN A 66 18.76 10.11 -14.15
N ARG A 67 17.72 9.69 -13.42
CA ARG A 67 17.01 10.56 -12.48
C ARG A 67 17.99 10.91 -11.36
N ARG A 68 18.39 12.19 -11.30
CA ARG A 68 19.17 12.72 -10.18
C ARG A 68 18.35 12.57 -8.89
N GLY A 69 18.95 11.98 -7.85
CA GLY A 69 18.31 11.76 -6.55
C GLY A 69 18.49 10.36 -6.00
N ARG A 70 17.76 10.04 -4.92
CA ARG A 70 17.80 8.72 -4.27
C ARG A 70 17.29 7.63 -5.23
N PRO A 71 18.02 6.52 -5.42
CA PRO A 71 17.55 5.38 -6.19
C PRO A 71 16.17 4.91 -5.71
N ARG A 72 15.22 4.77 -6.63
CA ARG A 72 13.90 4.22 -6.32
C ARG A 72 14.01 2.70 -6.24
N LYS A 73 13.38 2.12 -5.21
CA LYS A 73 13.21 0.67 -5.12
C LYS A 73 12.21 0.19 -6.18
N LEU A 74 12.34 -1.06 -6.60
CA LEU A 74 11.32 -1.73 -7.41
C LEU A 74 9.98 -1.75 -6.67
N PHE A 75 8.87 -1.72 -7.41
CA PHE A 75 7.52 -1.75 -6.84
C PHE A 75 7.32 -2.91 -5.86
N TRP A 76 7.77 -4.12 -6.22
CA TRP A 76 7.65 -5.30 -5.38
C TRP A 76 8.47 -5.22 -4.08
N GLY A 77 9.59 -4.50 -4.10
CA GLY A 77 10.50 -4.32 -2.95
C GLY A 77 10.23 -3.07 -2.11
N SER A 78 9.17 -2.32 -2.40
CA SER A 78 8.78 -1.14 -1.62
C SER A 78 7.75 -1.49 -0.52
N PHE A 79 7.64 -0.63 0.50
CA PHE A 79 6.64 -0.77 1.56
C PHE A 79 5.23 -0.48 1.05
N GLU A 80 4.22 -1.04 1.71
CA GLU A 80 2.80 -0.90 1.33
C GLU A 80 2.35 0.56 1.22
N ARG A 81 2.78 1.41 2.16
CA ARG A 81 2.51 2.85 2.12
C ARG A 81 3.03 3.53 0.84
N THR A 82 4.18 3.08 0.33
CA THR A 82 4.77 3.62 -0.90
C THR A 82 4.02 3.08 -2.12
N LYS A 83 3.72 1.77 -2.16
CA LYS A 83 2.89 1.17 -3.23
C LYS A 83 1.54 1.87 -3.36
N ALA A 84 0.87 2.13 -2.23
CA ALA A 84 -0.40 2.82 -2.21
C ALA A 84 -0.32 4.24 -2.79
N ARG A 85 0.76 4.98 -2.50
CA ARG A 85 1.01 6.31 -3.08
C ARG A 85 1.31 6.24 -4.58
N ASP A 86 2.12 5.26 -4.99
CA ASP A 86 2.48 5.09 -6.41
C ASP A 86 1.25 4.76 -7.26
N VAL A 87 0.29 4.01 -6.72
CA VAL A 87 -0.95 3.61 -7.43
C VAL A 87 -2.09 4.63 -7.24
N ALA A 88 -1.98 5.59 -6.32
CA ALA A 88 -3.05 6.55 -6.00
C ALA A 88 -3.54 7.35 -7.22
N LEU A 89 -2.62 7.77 -8.10
CA LEU A 89 -2.97 8.49 -9.33
C LEU A 89 -3.81 7.62 -10.28
N LEU A 90 -3.44 6.34 -10.42
CA LEU A 90 -4.17 5.38 -11.26
C LEU A 90 -5.59 5.13 -10.71
N LEU A 91 -5.75 5.14 -9.39
CA LEU A 91 -7.06 4.96 -8.74
C LEU A 91 -7.96 6.19 -8.88
N SER A 92 -7.39 7.40 -8.97
CA SER A 92 -8.20 8.61 -9.20
C SER A 92 -8.65 8.79 -10.65
N GLU A 93 -7.86 8.30 -11.61
CA GLU A 93 -8.13 8.48 -13.04
C GLU A 93 -9.06 7.40 -13.62
N VAL A 94 -8.96 6.17 -13.12
CA VAL A 94 -9.59 5.01 -13.73
C VAL A 94 -10.67 4.42 -12.82
N ASP A 95 -11.83 4.15 -13.41
CA ASP A 95 -12.92 3.49 -12.70
C ASP A 95 -12.56 2.05 -12.26
N HIS A 96 -13.10 1.65 -11.11
CA HIS A 96 -12.86 0.36 -10.48
C HIS A 96 -13.21 -0.83 -11.40
N GLN A 97 -14.25 -0.73 -12.22
CA GLN A 97 -14.64 -1.80 -13.15
C GLN A 97 -13.59 -1.98 -14.26
N LYS A 98 -13.04 -0.88 -14.77
CA LYS A 98 -11.98 -0.91 -15.79
C LYS A 98 -10.69 -1.52 -15.21
N LEU A 99 -10.34 -1.18 -13.97
CA LEU A 99 -9.18 -1.76 -13.28
C LEU A 99 -9.33 -3.26 -13.04
N ALA A 100 -10.52 -3.72 -12.64
CA ALA A 100 -10.86 -5.13 -12.49
C ALA A 100 -10.74 -5.92 -13.81
N TYR A 101 -11.23 -5.35 -14.91
CA TYR A 101 -11.12 -5.98 -16.23
C TYR A 101 -9.66 -6.01 -16.73
N ALA A 102 -8.91 -4.91 -16.54
CA ALA A 102 -7.51 -4.83 -16.90
C ALA A 102 -6.66 -5.86 -16.15
N THR A 103 -6.91 -6.06 -14.85
CA THR A 103 -6.26 -7.09 -14.03
C THR A 103 -6.64 -8.50 -14.48
N GLN A 104 -7.91 -8.77 -14.80
CA GLN A 104 -8.32 -10.06 -15.36
C GLN A 104 -7.57 -10.38 -16.66
N LYS A 105 -7.46 -9.41 -17.58
CA LYS A 105 -6.77 -9.59 -18.87
C LYS A 105 -5.27 -9.74 -18.70
N SER A 106 -4.64 -8.97 -17.82
CA SER A 106 -3.20 -9.08 -17.56
C SER A 106 -2.83 -10.44 -16.97
N LEU A 107 -3.62 -10.95 -16.02
CA LEU A 107 -3.44 -12.28 -15.44
C LEU A 107 -3.61 -13.37 -16.49
N SER A 108 -4.65 -13.27 -17.33
CA SER A 108 -4.88 -14.21 -18.44
C SER A 108 -3.71 -14.23 -19.42
N LYS A 109 -3.18 -13.06 -19.80
CA LYS A 109 -2.02 -12.92 -20.69
C LYS A 109 -0.74 -13.52 -20.07
N SER A 110 -0.59 -13.43 -18.75
CA SER A 110 0.53 -14.05 -18.02
C SER A 110 0.39 -15.57 -17.82
N GLY A 111 -0.66 -16.20 -18.36
CA GLY A 111 -0.94 -17.63 -18.21
C GLY A 111 -1.65 -18.02 -16.91
N LYS A 112 -1.91 -17.06 -16.01
CA LYS A 112 -2.57 -17.28 -14.71
C LYS A 112 -4.09 -17.28 -14.84
N ARG A 113 -4.63 -18.25 -15.60
CA ARG A 113 -6.06 -18.34 -15.94
C ARG A 113 -6.96 -18.47 -14.72
N THR A 114 -6.61 -19.34 -13.77
CA THR A 114 -7.36 -19.52 -12.52
C THR A 114 -7.42 -18.24 -11.68
N ALA A 115 -6.31 -17.50 -11.58
CA ALA A 115 -6.31 -16.21 -10.87
C ALA A 115 -7.21 -15.17 -11.58
N ALA A 116 -7.23 -15.15 -12.91
CA ALA A 116 -8.13 -14.29 -13.68
C ALA A 116 -9.61 -14.64 -13.45
N GLU A 117 -9.95 -15.92 -13.36
CA GLU A 117 -11.31 -16.37 -13.04
C GLU A 117 -11.73 -15.97 -11.62
N VAL A 118 -10.83 -16.08 -10.65
CA VAL A 118 -11.08 -15.62 -9.28
C VAL A 118 -11.38 -14.12 -9.25
N VAL A 119 -10.61 -13.30 -9.98
CA VAL A 119 -10.87 -11.85 -10.08
C VAL A 119 -12.22 -11.58 -10.75
N LYS A 120 -12.54 -12.29 -11.84
CA LYS A 120 -13.85 -12.20 -12.51
C LYS A 120 -15.00 -12.56 -11.58
N LEU A 121 -14.83 -13.61 -10.76
CA LEU A 121 -15.84 -14.05 -9.82
C LEU A 121 -15.96 -13.08 -8.64
N ALA A 122 -14.84 -12.57 -8.12
CA ALA A 122 -14.79 -11.56 -7.06
C ALA A 122 -15.48 -10.25 -7.45
N THR A 123 -15.43 -9.88 -8.73
CA THR A 123 -15.97 -8.62 -9.23
C THR A 123 -17.44 -8.71 -9.64
N ASN A 124 -17.88 -9.84 -10.19
CA ASN A 124 -19.25 -10.00 -10.69
C ASN A 124 -20.21 -10.75 -9.73
N SER A 125 -19.69 -11.42 -8.70
CA SER A 125 -20.49 -12.28 -7.83
C SER A 125 -20.92 -11.60 -6.53
N SER A 126 -21.98 -12.14 -5.92
CA SER A 126 -22.46 -11.68 -4.62
C SER A 126 -21.45 -11.97 -3.50
N PRO A 127 -21.31 -11.09 -2.49
CA PRO A 127 -20.46 -11.32 -1.32
C PRO A 127 -20.74 -12.65 -0.61
N ARG A 128 -21.98 -13.15 -0.66
CA ARG A 128 -22.36 -14.46 -0.09
C ARG A 128 -21.70 -15.62 -0.83
N SER A 129 -21.59 -15.54 -2.14
CA SER A 129 -20.94 -16.56 -2.98
C SER A 129 -19.43 -16.59 -2.72
N LEU A 130 -18.80 -15.42 -2.58
CA LEU A 130 -17.37 -15.32 -2.25
C LEU A 130 -17.04 -15.83 -0.86
N LYS A 131 -17.92 -15.60 0.12
CA LYS A 131 -17.78 -16.20 1.46
C LYS A 131 -17.79 -17.72 1.41
N LYS A 132 -18.65 -18.33 0.59
CA LYS A 132 -18.67 -19.80 0.41
C LYS A 132 -17.34 -20.32 -0.16
N ILE A 133 -16.74 -19.61 -1.11
CA ILE A 133 -15.44 -19.99 -1.68
C ILE A 133 -14.33 -19.86 -0.63
N LYS A 134 -14.34 -18.78 0.16
CA LYS A 134 -13.37 -18.58 1.25
C LYS A 134 -13.52 -19.60 2.37
N MET A 135 -14.77 -19.96 2.70
CA MET A 135 -15.10 -20.88 3.79
C MET A 135 -15.21 -22.33 3.34
N ALA A 136 -15.04 -22.62 2.05
CA ALA A 136 -14.85 -24.00 1.59
C ALA A 136 -13.64 -24.53 2.37
N PRO A 137 -13.84 -25.47 3.32
CA PRO A 137 -12.71 -26.05 4.00
C PRO A 137 -11.79 -26.62 2.93
N LYS A 138 -10.47 -26.60 3.17
CA LYS A 138 -9.58 -27.49 2.43
C LYS A 138 -10.13 -28.88 2.69
N MET A 139 -10.94 -29.41 1.79
CA MET A 139 -11.50 -30.74 1.88
C MET A 139 -10.36 -31.72 1.57
N SER A 140 -9.34 -31.74 2.42
CA SER A 140 -8.80 -33.05 2.76
C SER A 140 -9.96 -33.78 3.41
N PRO A 141 -10.44 -34.90 2.87
CA PRO A 141 -11.45 -35.68 3.55
C PRO A 141 -10.94 -35.89 4.97
N ALA A 142 -11.72 -35.45 5.97
CA ALA A 142 -11.38 -35.74 7.35
C ALA A 142 -11.29 -37.27 7.43
N ILE A 143 -10.09 -37.80 7.69
CA ILE A 143 -9.88 -39.24 7.75
C ILE A 143 -10.65 -39.71 8.97
N THR A 144 -11.83 -40.29 8.75
CA THR A 144 -12.61 -40.94 9.80
C THR A 144 -11.97 -42.30 10.07
N PRO A 145 -11.39 -42.54 11.25
CA PRO A 145 -10.83 -43.84 11.58
C PRO A 145 -11.96 -44.88 11.63
N TYR A 146 -11.69 -46.08 11.12
CA TYR A 146 -12.62 -47.21 11.25
C TYR A 146 -12.78 -47.59 12.72
N THR A 147 -14.00 -47.95 13.10
CA THR A 147 -14.24 -48.63 14.38
C THR A 147 -13.64 -50.04 14.34
N PRO A 148 -13.33 -50.67 15.49
CA PRO A 148 -12.73 -52.00 15.52
C PRO A 148 -13.63 -53.06 14.83
N GLU A 149 -14.95 -52.94 14.94
CA GLU A 149 -15.91 -53.84 14.30
C GLU A 149 -15.97 -53.65 12.79
N GLU A 150 -15.99 -52.40 12.31
CA GLU A 150 -15.93 -52.10 10.86
C GLU A 150 -14.62 -52.57 10.24
N ALA A 151 -13.50 -52.35 10.93
CA ALA A 151 -12.20 -52.82 10.46
C ALA A 151 -12.14 -54.35 10.39
N LEU A 152 -12.75 -55.05 11.36
CA LEU A 152 -12.85 -56.50 11.36
C LEU A 152 -13.73 -57.00 10.21
N ALA A 153 -14.92 -56.42 10.04
CA ALA A 153 -15.84 -56.76 8.95
C ALA A 153 -15.17 -56.56 7.59
N LEU A 154 -14.52 -55.41 7.38
CA LEU A 154 -13.76 -55.12 6.16
C LEU A 154 -12.66 -56.15 5.90
N THR A 155 -11.96 -56.59 6.96
CA THR A 155 -10.88 -57.60 6.85
C THR A 155 -11.44 -58.96 6.42
N ILE A 156 -12.61 -59.33 6.95
CA ILE A 156 -13.30 -60.58 6.60
C ILE A 156 -13.82 -60.51 5.16
N ASP A 157 -14.52 -59.43 4.80
CA ASP A 157 -15.12 -59.23 3.47
C ASP A 157 -14.07 -59.17 2.35
N SER A 158 -12.89 -58.64 2.66
CA SER A 158 -11.76 -58.58 1.73
C SER A 158 -10.92 -59.87 1.69
N GLY A 159 -11.26 -60.89 2.50
CA GLY A 159 -10.53 -62.15 2.56
C GLY A 159 -9.10 -62.01 3.05
N LEU A 160 -8.79 -60.96 3.84
CA LEU A 160 -7.44 -60.69 4.31
C LEU A 160 -7.10 -61.58 5.50
N GLY A 161 -6.07 -62.41 5.33
CA GLY A 161 -5.47 -63.14 6.44
C GLY A 161 -4.79 -62.20 7.45
N LYS A 162 -4.60 -62.69 8.68
CA LYS A 162 -3.99 -61.95 9.80
C LYS A 162 -2.66 -61.27 9.45
N VAL A 163 -1.80 -61.94 8.67
CA VAL A 163 -0.50 -61.41 8.25
C VAL A 163 -0.66 -60.17 7.37
N ASN A 164 -1.59 -60.20 6.42
CA ASN A 164 -1.86 -59.07 5.53
C ASN A 164 -2.44 -57.88 6.30
N TYR A 165 -3.34 -58.15 7.24
CA TYR A 165 -3.88 -57.13 8.14
C TYR A 165 -2.76 -56.41 8.93
N LEU A 166 -1.85 -57.17 9.56
CA LEU A 166 -0.74 -56.60 10.32
C LEU A 166 0.21 -55.78 9.44
N ASN A 167 0.48 -56.24 8.21
CA ASN A 167 1.30 -55.51 7.26
C ASN A 167 0.64 -54.17 6.89
N ILE A 168 -0.64 -54.17 6.52
CA ILE A 168 -1.40 -52.95 6.19
C ILE A 168 -1.43 -52.00 7.40
N GLN A 169 -1.67 -52.52 8.61
CA GLN A 169 -1.67 -51.72 9.82
C GLN A 169 -0.30 -51.08 10.09
N SER A 170 0.79 -51.81 9.89
CA SER A 170 2.14 -51.28 10.09
C SER A 170 2.52 -50.22 9.05
N GLU A 171 2.13 -50.41 7.79
CA GLU A 171 2.43 -49.48 6.68
C GLU A 171 1.58 -48.20 6.77
N THR A 172 0.31 -48.32 7.14
CA THR A 172 -0.57 -47.16 7.36
C THR A 172 -0.10 -46.30 8.53
N LYS A 173 0.38 -46.91 9.64
CA LYS A 173 1.00 -46.19 10.76
C LYS A 173 2.30 -45.44 10.40
N LYS A 174 3.03 -45.88 9.37
CA LYS A 174 4.25 -45.19 8.90
C LYS A 174 3.97 -44.02 7.96
N LYS A 175 2.85 -44.08 7.22
CA LYS A 175 2.49 -43.11 6.16
C LYS A 175 1.51 -42.03 6.62
N GLY A 176 0.70 -42.31 7.64
CA GLY A 176 -0.16 -41.33 8.33
C GLY A 176 0.61 -40.60 9.42
#